data_AF-A0A7C2XG29-F1
#
_entry.id   AF-A0A7C2XG29-F1
#
_cell.length_a   1.000
_cell.length_b   1.000
_cell.length_c   1.000
_cell.angle_alpha   90.00
_cell.angle_beta   90.00
_cell.angle_gamma   90.00
#
_symmetry.space_group_name_H-M   'P 1'
#
loop_
_entity.id
_entity.type
_entity.pdbx_description
1 polymer ?
#
loop_
_entity_poly.entity_id
_entity_poly.type
_entity_poly.pdbx_seq_one_letter_code
_entity_poly.pdbx_strand_id
1 'polypeptide(L)'
;MSEEKTPSAMCEMSEKLIAYLYRELSADEASAFEAHMKACAQCAQDLRDFEHVRRALAEWQIAPMPRVVSEFESGLPRPSFREVLRQLWLAMPAWGRVILGGATTLLLLALFNVQLEWTPGGGFRFRASLVPPRTAEPAPSSELSVRERQQLEQLIADMLRDAEQRRQEALATSVQEMTERLREEQRAALADFVQKWNAEQRAQWAVLLRELERRRYGALTFADLFFSGQDGN
;
A
#
# COMPACT_ATOMS: atom_id res chain seq x y z
N MET A 1 -25.89 -52.49 22.13
CA MET A 1 -24.91 -53.18 21.28
C MET A 1 -23.72 -52.25 21.17
N SER A 2 -22.71 -52.47 22.00
CA SER A 2 -21.49 -51.67 22.01
C SER A 2 -20.54 -52.30 21.01
N GLU A 3 -20.27 -51.62 19.90
CA GLU A 3 -19.15 -51.97 19.04
C GLU A 3 -17.86 -51.60 19.77
N GLU A 4 -17.15 -52.63 20.19
CA GLU A 4 -15.83 -52.59 20.78
C GLU A 4 -14.84 -52.09 19.72
N LYS A 5 -14.44 -50.82 19.85
CA LYS A 5 -13.44 -50.18 18.99
C LYS A 5 -12.08 -50.86 19.23
N THR A 6 -11.76 -51.85 18.41
CA THR A 6 -10.49 -52.57 18.43
C THR A 6 -9.33 -51.56 18.29
N PRO A 7 -8.26 -51.66 19.09
CA PRO A 7 -7.11 -50.76 18.97
C PRO A 7 -6.48 -50.94 17.59
N SER A 8 -6.51 -49.86 16.80
CA SER A 8 -5.88 -49.82 15.47
C SER A 8 -4.38 -50.06 15.64
N ALA A 9 -3.91 -51.25 15.28
CA ALA A 9 -2.49 -51.51 15.15
C ALA A 9 -1.98 -50.58 14.03
N MET A 10 -1.24 -49.54 14.40
CA MET A 10 -0.64 -48.62 13.44
C MET A 10 0.20 -49.46 12.47
N CYS A 11 -0.20 -49.47 11.20
CA CYS A 11 0.50 -50.22 10.18
C CYS A 11 1.91 -49.64 10.01
N GLU A 12 2.95 -50.46 10.06
CA GLU A 12 4.36 -50.02 9.94
C GLU A 12 4.62 -49.22 8.66
N MET A 13 3.86 -49.48 7.58
CA MET A 13 3.98 -48.77 6.30
C MET A 13 3.26 -47.42 6.29
N SER A 14 2.50 -47.03 7.32
CA SER A 14 1.80 -45.75 7.37
C SER A 14 2.75 -44.55 7.36
N GLU A 15 3.97 -44.70 7.90
CA GLU A 15 4.99 -43.64 7.91
C GLU A 15 5.49 -43.32 6.49
N LYS A 16 5.46 -44.29 5.58
CA LYS A 16 5.90 -44.13 4.18
C LYS A 16 4.83 -43.50 3.27
N LEU A 17 3.60 -43.34 3.76
CA LEU A 17 2.48 -42.78 2.98
C LEU A 17 2.74 -41.35 2.51
N ILE A 18 3.27 -40.49 3.40
CA ILE A 18 3.56 -39.09 3.08
C ILE A 18 4.68 -39.01 2.03
N ALA A 19 5.77 -39.76 2.23
CA ALA A 19 6.86 -39.84 1.27
C ALA A 19 6.39 -40.35 -0.11
N TYR A 20 5.47 -41.33 -0.15
CA TYR A 20 4.85 -41.79 -1.39
C TYR A 20 4.03 -40.68 -2.08
N LEU A 21 3.19 -39.95 -1.34
CA LEU A 21 2.36 -38.85 -1.87
C LEU A 21 3.17 -37.69 -2.47
N TYR A 22 4.36 -37.41 -1.89
CA TYR A 22 5.29 -36.40 -2.40
C TYR A 22 6.31 -36.95 -3.41
N ARG A 23 6.24 -38.24 -3.75
CA ARG A 23 7.16 -38.94 -4.66
C ARG A 23 8.63 -38.89 -4.20
N GLU A 24 8.83 -38.98 -2.89
CA GLU A 24 10.14 -38.99 -2.24
C GLU A 24 10.69 -40.41 -2.00
N LEU A 25 9.87 -41.44 -2.20
CA LEU A 25 10.30 -42.83 -2.15
C LEU A 25 11.13 -43.22 -3.37
N SER A 26 12.13 -44.09 -3.16
CA SER A 26 12.82 -44.75 -4.28
C SER A 26 11.88 -45.67 -5.07
N ALA A 27 12.24 -46.03 -6.30
CA ALA A 27 11.38 -46.87 -7.15
C ALA A 27 11.05 -48.23 -6.51
N ASP A 28 12.03 -48.84 -5.83
CA ASP A 28 11.88 -50.12 -5.15
C ASP A 28 10.93 -49.98 -3.94
N GLU A 29 11.07 -48.91 -3.15
CA GLU A 29 10.20 -48.64 -2.00
C GLU A 29 8.77 -48.28 -2.39
N ALA A 30 8.60 -47.52 -3.48
CA ALA A 30 7.28 -47.22 -4.02
C ALA A 30 6.56 -48.51 -4.48
N SER A 31 7.27 -49.41 -5.17
CA SER A 31 6.70 -50.69 -5.60
C SER A 31 6.30 -51.59 -4.42
N ALA A 32 7.11 -51.60 -3.35
CA ALA A 32 6.81 -52.32 -2.13
C ALA A 32 5.60 -51.74 -1.39
N PHE A 33 5.49 -50.40 -1.36
CA PHE A 33 4.36 -49.70 -0.78
C PHE A 33 3.06 -49.97 -1.57
N GLU A 34 3.12 -49.95 -2.91
CA GLU A 34 1.98 -50.31 -3.77
C GLU A 34 1.52 -51.76 -3.59
N ALA A 35 2.47 -52.69 -3.45
CA ALA A 35 2.15 -54.08 -3.13
C ALA A 35 1.47 -54.20 -1.77
N HIS A 36 1.96 -53.46 -0.77
CA HIS A 36 1.36 -53.41 0.56
C HIS A 36 -0.07 -52.83 0.55
N MET A 37 -0.32 -51.75 -0.21
CA MET A 37 -1.65 -51.14 -0.32
C MET A 37 -2.70 -52.10 -0.89
N LYS A 38 -2.30 -53.05 -1.76
CA LYS A 38 -3.23 -54.08 -2.28
C LYS A 38 -3.67 -55.07 -1.19
N ALA A 39 -2.89 -55.23 -0.13
CA ALA A 39 -3.16 -56.16 0.96
C ALA A 39 -3.69 -55.46 2.24
N CYS A 40 -3.44 -54.16 2.41
CA CYS A 40 -3.81 -53.39 3.59
C CYS A 40 -4.91 -52.37 3.27
N ALA A 41 -6.14 -52.67 3.72
CA ALA A 41 -7.29 -51.79 3.51
C ALA A 41 -7.14 -50.41 4.18
N GLN A 42 -6.46 -50.35 5.33
CA GLN A 42 -6.22 -49.10 6.07
C GLN A 42 -5.34 -48.14 5.26
N CYS A 43 -4.17 -48.59 4.80
CA CYS A 43 -3.27 -47.75 4.00
C CYS A 43 -3.90 -47.31 2.68
N ALA A 44 -4.73 -48.16 2.06
CA ALA A 44 -5.48 -47.80 0.86
C ALA A 44 -6.55 -46.74 1.13
N GLN A 45 -7.19 -46.78 2.32
CA GLN A 45 -8.16 -45.77 2.73
C GLN A 45 -7.48 -44.45 3.06
N ASP A 46 -6.40 -44.48 3.83
CA ASP A 46 -5.64 -43.28 4.19
C ASP A 46 -5.16 -42.53 2.94
N LEU A 47 -4.64 -43.25 1.93
CA LEU A 47 -4.24 -42.62 0.66
C LEU A 47 -5.40 -41.89 -0.02
N ARG A 48 -6.59 -42.51 -0.09
CA ARG A 48 -7.78 -41.88 -0.68
C ARG A 48 -8.21 -40.62 0.07
N ASP A 49 -8.14 -40.65 1.40
CA ASP A 49 -8.51 -39.53 2.24
C ASP A 49 -7.55 -38.35 2.05
N PHE A 50 -6.24 -38.60 1.96
CA PHE A 50 -5.26 -37.56 1.65
C PHE A 50 -5.42 -36.99 0.24
N GLU A 51 -5.69 -37.82 -0.77
CA GLU A 51 -5.98 -37.35 -2.13
C GLU A 51 -7.25 -36.50 -2.21
N HIS A 52 -8.25 -36.83 -1.39
CA HIS A 52 -9.47 -36.02 -1.27
C HIS A 52 -9.17 -34.64 -0.66
N VAL A 53 -8.43 -34.58 0.45
CA VAL A 53 -8.01 -33.31 1.06
C VAL A 53 -7.20 -32.47 0.07
N ARG A 54 -6.27 -33.08 -0.66
CA ARG A 54 -5.45 -32.37 -1.65
C ARG A 54 -6.29 -31.77 -2.78
N ARG A 55 -7.33 -32.48 -3.24
CA ARG A 55 -8.28 -31.94 -4.21
C ARG A 55 -9.09 -30.77 -3.63
N ALA A 56 -9.60 -30.92 -2.42
CA ALA A 56 -10.34 -29.84 -1.74
C ALA A 56 -9.47 -28.58 -1.55
N LEU A 57 -8.18 -28.75 -1.20
CA LEU A 57 -7.22 -27.64 -1.10
C LEU A 57 -6.88 -27.03 -2.47
N ALA A 58 -6.81 -27.84 -3.53
CA ALA A 58 -6.57 -27.34 -4.89
C ALA A 58 -7.78 -26.56 -5.43
N GLU A 59 -8.99 -26.94 -5.04
CA GLU A 59 -10.22 -26.21 -5.34
C GLU A 59 -10.37 -24.94 -4.51
N TRP A 60 -9.65 -24.83 -3.39
CA TRP A 60 -9.65 -23.65 -2.55
C TRP A 60 -8.93 -22.50 -3.26
N GLN A 61 -9.70 -21.74 -4.03
CA GLN A 61 -9.28 -20.46 -4.57
C GLN A 61 -9.19 -19.46 -3.41
N ILE A 62 -7.98 -19.23 -2.92
CA ILE A 62 -7.69 -18.04 -2.10
C ILE A 62 -7.97 -16.86 -3.03
N ALA A 63 -9.02 -16.09 -2.73
CA ALA A 63 -9.28 -14.84 -3.42
C ALA A 63 -7.96 -14.08 -3.48
N PRO A 64 -7.49 -13.63 -4.65
CA PRO A 64 -6.21 -12.96 -4.75
C PRO A 64 -6.26 -11.82 -3.74
N MET A 65 -5.42 -11.92 -2.71
CA MET A 65 -5.23 -10.86 -1.73
C MET A 65 -5.15 -9.57 -2.53
N PRO A 66 -5.96 -8.54 -2.23
CA PRO A 66 -5.93 -7.31 -3.00
C PRO A 66 -4.49 -6.86 -2.96
N ARG A 67 -3.76 -7.08 -4.05
CA ARG A 67 -2.48 -6.47 -4.24
C ARG A 67 -2.87 -5.01 -4.26
N VAL A 68 -2.52 -4.32 -3.19
CA VAL A 68 -2.33 -2.88 -3.25
C VAL A 68 -1.17 -2.74 -4.23
N VAL A 69 -1.50 -2.83 -5.52
CA VAL A 69 -0.69 -2.32 -6.59
C VAL A 69 -0.76 -0.84 -6.31
N SER A 70 0.16 -0.36 -5.49
CA SER A 70 0.57 1.02 -5.65
C SER A 70 1.01 1.07 -7.11
N GLU A 71 0.20 1.74 -7.93
CA GLU A 71 0.56 2.16 -9.28
C GLU A 71 1.74 3.14 -9.14
N PHE A 72 2.89 2.67 -8.68
CA PHE A 72 4.18 3.14 -9.15
C PHE A 72 4.44 2.42 -10.47
N GLU A 73 3.47 2.51 -11.39
CA GLU A 73 3.72 2.23 -12.80
C GLU A 73 4.65 3.34 -13.28
N SER A 74 5.91 2.98 -13.24
CA SER A 74 7.03 3.51 -14.00
C SER A 74 6.63 3.66 -15.48
N GLY A 75 5.90 4.74 -15.78
CA GLY A 75 5.39 4.94 -17.13
C GLY A 75 4.23 5.92 -17.25
N LEU A 76 4.12 6.95 -16.39
CA LEU A 76 3.33 8.12 -16.78
C LEU A 76 3.87 8.59 -18.14
N PRO A 77 3.08 8.59 -19.23
CA PRO A 77 3.52 9.16 -20.49
C PRO A 77 3.84 10.61 -20.19
N ARG A 78 5.13 10.94 -20.21
CA ARG A 78 5.64 12.28 -19.88
C ARG A 78 4.80 13.25 -20.72
N PRO A 79 3.84 13.99 -20.13
CA PRO A 79 2.92 14.75 -20.95
C PRO A 79 3.78 15.74 -21.70
N SER A 80 3.68 15.73 -23.03
CA SER A 80 4.52 16.59 -23.83
C SER A 80 4.30 18.02 -23.34
N PHE A 81 5.37 18.80 -23.19
CA PHE A 81 5.26 20.17 -22.67
C PHE A 81 4.22 20.99 -23.46
N ARG A 82 4.05 20.65 -24.75
CA ARG A 82 3.02 21.20 -25.63
C ARG A 82 1.59 20.84 -25.21
N GLU A 83 1.35 19.61 -24.74
CA GLU A 83 0.03 19.16 -24.31
C GLU A 83 -0.38 19.83 -22.99
N VAL A 84 0.56 19.93 -22.05
CA VAL A 84 0.35 20.66 -20.78
C VAL A 84 0.10 22.14 -21.06
N LEU A 85 0.90 22.76 -21.92
CA LEU A 85 0.75 24.17 -22.27
C LEU A 85 -0.57 24.42 -23.01
N ARG A 86 -0.97 23.53 -23.94
CA ARG A 86 -2.23 23.61 -24.67
C ARG A 86 -3.43 23.48 -23.73
N GLN A 87 -3.42 22.50 -22.82
CA GLN A 87 -4.48 22.34 -21.83
C GLN A 87 -4.57 23.55 -20.90
N LEU A 88 -3.44 24.09 -20.46
CA LEU A 88 -3.39 25.30 -19.64
C LEU A 88 -3.93 26.53 -20.39
N TRP A 89 -3.63 26.66 -21.69
CA TRP A 89 -4.09 27.78 -22.53
C TRP A 89 -5.59 27.73 -22.85
N LEU A 90 -6.14 26.51 -22.95
CA LEU A 90 -7.57 26.26 -23.13
C LEU A 90 -8.34 26.44 -21.82
N ALA A 91 -7.76 26.06 -20.68
CA ALA A 91 -8.35 26.23 -19.35
C ALA A 91 -8.26 27.68 -18.82
N MET A 92 -7.43 28.53 -19.43
CA MET A 92 -7.25 29.91 -18.95
C MET A 92 -8.39 30.84 -19.42
N PRO A 93 -9.00 31.62 -18.49
CA PRO A 93 -9.97 32.66 -18.82
C PRO A 93 -9.38 33.71 -19.78
N ALA A 94 -10.24 34.41 -20.53
CA ALA A 94 -9.81 35.42 -21.51
C ALA A 94 -8.91 36.51 -20.91
N TRP A 95 -9.12 36.89 -19.64
CA TRP A 95 -8.29 37.86 -18.92
C TRP A 95 -6.89 37.31 -18.57
N GLY A 96 -6.75 36.01 -18.35
CA GLY A 96 -5.46 35.36 -18.08
C GLY A 96 -4.51 35.42 -19.29
N ARG A 97 -5.06 35.34 -20.51
CA ARG A 97 -4.26 35.50 -21.75
C ARG A 97 -3.69 36.91 -21.90
N VAL A 98 -4.43 37.93 -21.47
CA VAL A 98 -3.99 39.33 -21.50
C VAL A 98 -2.87 39.56 -20.48
N ILE A 99 -3.01 39.02 -19.27
CA ILE A 99 -1.97 39.12 -18.23
C ILE A 99 -0.69 38.41 -18.68
N LEU A 100 -0.80 37.20 -19.23
CA LEU A 100 0.37 36.44 -19.66
C LEU A 100 1.06 37.11 -20.86
N GLY A 101 0.30 37.59 -21.84
CA GLY A 101 0.84 38.36 -22.96
C GLY A 101 1.50 39.66 -22.51
N GLY A 102 0.86 40.39 -21.59
CA GLY A 102 1.40 41.62 -20.99
C GLY A 102 2.68 41.37 -20.20
N ALA A 103 2.71 40.33 -19.36
CA ALA A 103 3.90 39.95 -18.60
C ALA A 103 5.05 39.51 -19.51
N THR A 104 4.78 38.74 -20.57
CA THR A 104 5.80 38.32 -21.55
C THR A 104 6.34 39.52 -22.33
N THR A 105 5.46 40.45 -22.69
CA THR A 105 5.84 41.69 -23.38
C THR A 105 6.69 42.58 -22.46
N LEU A 106 6.29 42.78 -21.20
CA LEU A 106 7.07 43.49 -20.19
C LEU A 106 8.42 42.82 -19.93
N LEU A 107 8.45 41.50 -19.83
CA LEU A 107 9.68 40.73 -19.67
C LEU A 107 10.62 40.93 -20.86
N LEU A 108 10.09 40.88 -22.09
CA LEU A 108 10.86 41.17 -23.30
C LEU A 108 11.37 42.61 -23.29
N LEU A 109 10.53 43.60 -22.97
CA LEU A 109 10.97 45.00 -22.88
C LEU A 109 12.06 45.20 -21.82
N ALA A 110 11.94 44.52 -20.68
CA ALA A 110 12.95 44.52 -19.63
C ALA A 110 14.25 43.86 -20.10
N LEU A 111 14.16 42.74 -20.83
CA LEU A 111 15.32 42.04 -21.38
C LEU A 111 16.04 42.88 -22.45
N PHE A 112 15.28 43.64 -23.25
CA PHE A 112 15.80 44.48 -24.32
C PHE A 112 16.21 45.89 -23.87
N ASN A 113 15.99 46.23 -22.58
CA ASN A 113 16.31 47.53 -21.97
C ASN A 113 15.95 48.71 -22.89
N VAL A 114 14.71 48.69 -23.39
CA VAL A 114 14.23 49.64 -24.42
C VAL A 114 14.13 51.03 -23.83
N GLN A 115 14.96 51.97 -24.31
CA GLN A 115 14.88 53.39 -23.93
C GLN A 115 14.11 54.16 -24.99
N LEU A 116 13.00 54.77 -24.58
CA LEU A 116 12.17 55.62 -25.42
C LEU A 116 12.49 57.09 -25.10
N GLU A 117 13.38 57.70 -25.87
CA GLU A 117 13.70 59.12 -25.74
C GLU A 117 12.83 59.94 -26.69
N TRP A 118 12.00 60.81 -26.12
CA TRP A 118 11.21 61.75 -26.89
C TRP A 118 11.92 63.10 -26.95
N THR A 119 12.38 63.48 -28.15
CA THR A 119 13.05 64.77 -28.38
C THR A 119 12.11 65.73 -29.12
N PRO A 120 11.74 66.88 -28.54
CA PRO A 120 10.82 67.82 -29.18
C PRO A 120 11.49 68.43 -30.42
N GLY A 121 10.90 68.18 -31.59
CA GLY A 121 11.38 68.65 -32.90
C GLY A 121 12.08 67.59 -33.78
N GLY A 122 12.31 66.36 -33.30
CA GLY A 122 13.16 65.37 -34.00
C GLY A 122 12.63 63.94 -34.15
N GLY A 123 11.40 63.64 -33.73
CA GLY A 123 10.80 62.30 -33.83
C GLY A 123 11.18 61.33 -32.71
N PHE A 124 10.69 60.09 -32.78
CA PHE A 124 10.96 59.03 -31.80
C PHE A 124 12.28 58.31 -32.14
N ARG A 125 13.23 58.26 -31.20
CA ARG A 125 14.40 57.37 -31.30
C ARG A 125 14.20 56.15 -30.42
N PHE A 126 14.16 54.99 -31.05
CA PHE A 126 14.10 53.69 -30.39
C PHE A 126 15.51 53.12 -30.23
N ARG A 127 15.96 52.91 -28.99
CA ARG A 127 17.23 52.23 -28.70
C ARG A 127 16.94 50.99 -27.85
N ALA A 128 17.24 49.82 -28.41
CA ALA A 128 17.24 48.55 -27.68
C ALA A 128 18.68 48.03 -27.68
N SER A 129 19.27 47.86 -26.50
CA SER A 129 20.63 47.34 -26.36
C SER A 129 20.65 46.16 -25.41
N LEU A 130 21.08 45.00 -25.91
CA LEU A 130 21.28 43.75 -25.14
C LEU A 130 22.43 43.84 -24.11
N VAL A 131 23.19 44.95 -24.14
CA VAL A 131 24.29 45.22 -23.22
C VAL A 131 23.96 46.53 -22.51
N PRO A 132 23.78 46.54 -21.17
CA PRO A 132 23.61 47.79 -20.46
C PRO A 132 24.83 48.67 -20.73
N PRO A 133 24.69 49.98 -20.97
CA PRO A 133 25.83 50.86 -20.89
C PRO A 133 26.39 50.66 -19.49
N ARG A 134 27.59 50.07 -19.38
CA ARG A 134 28.40 50.19 -18.17
C ARG A 134 28.62 51.68 -17.98
N THR A 135 27.74 52.32 -17.21
CA THR A 135 28.18 53.39 -16.32
C THR A 135 29.39 52.81 -15.63
N ALA A 136 30.55 53.41 -15.86
CA ALA A 136 31.79 53.04 -15.20
C ALA A 136 31.52 53.13 -13.69
N GLU A 137 31.16 51.99 -13.11
CA GLU A 137 31.06 51.79 -11.69
C GLU A 137 32.48 52.03 -11.17
N PRO A 138 32.69 52.99 -10.27
CA PRO A 138 34.01 53.17 -9.68
C PRO A 138 34.39 51.83 -9.06
N ALA A 139 35.54 51.30 -9.48
CA ALA A 139 36.05 50.02 -9.03
C ALA A 139 35.86 49.90 -7.51
N PRO A 140 35.18 48.86 -7.00
CA PRO A 140 35.07 48.71 -5.56
C PRO A 140 36.49 48.58 -5.03
N SER A 141 36.88 49.54 -4.20
CA SER A 141 38.09 49.53 -3.40
C SER A 141 38.09 48.25 -2.58
N SER A 142 38.75 47.23 -3.10
CA SER A 142 38.98 45.96 -2.44
C SER A 142 40.10 46.12 -1.42
N GLU A 143 39.84 46.89 -0.37
CA GLU A 143 40.60 46.84 0.88
C GLU A 143 39.72 46.27 2.00
N LEU A 144 38.91 45.25 1.69
CA LEU A 144 38.53 44.31 2.74
C LEU A 144 39.82 43.61 3.16
N SER A 145 40.26 43.88 4.38
CA SER A 145 41.43 43.23 4.95
C SER A 145 41.26 41.72 4.88
N VAL A 146 42.36 40.98 4.68
CA VAL A 146 42.34 39.51 4.65
C VAL A 146 41.62 38.93 5.88
N ARG A 147 41.70 39.63 7.02
CA ARG A 147 41.02 39.30 8.28
C ARG A 147 39.49 39.43 8.19
N GLU A 148 38.96 40.48 7.57
CA GLU A 148 37.51 40.67 7.42
C GLU A 148 36.90 39.64 6.47
N ARG A 149 37.63 39.24 5.41
CA ARG A 149 37.21 38.14 4.54
C ARG A 149 37.11 36.81 5.29
N GLN A 150 38.12 36.50 6.10
CA GLN A 150 38.10 35.30 6.95
C GLN A 150 36.95 35.32 7.96
N GLN A 151 36.63 36.48 8.55
CA GLN A 151 35.50 36.61 9.46
C GLN A 151 34.15 36.41 8.74
N LEU A 152 34.00 36.93 7.52
CA LEU A 152 32.78 36.76 6.73
C LEU A 152 32.56 35.29 6.33
N GLU A 153 33.62 34.60 5.90
CA GLU A 153 33.55 33.17 5.55
C GLU A 153 33.14 32.31 6.75
N GLN A 154 33.69 32.61 7.94
CA GLN A 154 33.30 31.93 9.17
C GLN A 154 31.83 32.17 9.51
N LEU A 155 31.34 33.41 9.41
CA LEU A 155 29.95 33.75 9.68
C LEU A 155 28.99 33.02 8.72
N ILE A 156 29.32 32.95 7.43
CA ILE A 156 28.52 32.23 6.44
C ILE A 156 28.50 30.73 6.76
N ALA A 157 29.66 30.13 7.09
CA ALA A 157 29.75 28.72 7.43
C ALA A 157 28.98 28.37 8.71
N ASP A 158 28.90 29.29 9.67
CA ASP A 158 28.08 29.13 10.88
C ASP A 158 26.58 29.26 10.55
N MET A 159 26.17 30.27 9.78
CA MET A 159 24.77 30.42 9.37
C MET A 159 24.26 29.23 8.55
N LEU A 160 25.10 28.67 7.67
CA LEU A 160 24.71 27.52 6.85
C LEU A 160 24.48 26.27 7.72
N ARG A 161 25.34 26.05 8.72
CA ARG A 161 25.18 24.96 9.69
C ARG A 161 23.91 25.13 10.52
N ASP A 162 23.67 26.34 11.02
CA ASP A 162 22.47 26.64 11.81
C ASP A 162 21.18 26.48 10.99
N ALA A 163 21.18 26.94 9.73
CA ALA A 163 20.04 26.77 8.84
C ALA A 163 19.75 25.31 8.50
N GLU A 164 20.77 24.51 8.25
CA GLU A 164 20.64 23.08 7.98
C GLU A 164 20.10 22.35 9.21
N GLN A 165 20.61 22.68 10.39
CA GLN A 165 20.17 22.06 11.64
C GLN A 165 18.69 22.36 11.92
N ARG A 166 18.24 23.61 11.78
CA ARG A 166 16.82 23.98 11.90
C ARG A 166 15.95 23.25 10.88
N ARG A 167 16.44 23.08 9.65
CA ARG A 167 15.71 22.36 8.60
C ARG A 167 15.55 20.88 8.93
N GLN A 168 16.60 20.25 9.48
CA GLN A 168 16.57 18.86 9.91
C GLN A 168 15.64 18.65 11.11
N GLU A 169 15.67 19.54 12.09
CA GLU A 169 14.77 19.51 13.25
C GLU A 169 13.30 19.64 12.83
N ALA A 170 13.00 20.56 11.91
CA ALA A 170 11.66 20.73 11.36
C ALA A 170 11.19 19.47 10.61
N LEU A 171 12.08 18.85 9.82
CA LEU A 171 11.76 17.64 9.09
C LEU A 171 11.54 16.45 10.04
N ALA A 172 12.39 16.29 11.05
CA ALA A 172 12.25 15.26 12.08
C ALA A 172 10.92 15.38 12.82
N THR A 173 10.53 16.61 13.17
CA THR A 173 9.25 16.90 13.83
C THR A 173 8.07 16.52 12.93
N SER A 174 8.12 16.90 11.65
CA SER A 174 7.06 16.57 10.69
C SER A 174 6.90 15.05 10.49
N VAL A 175 8.01 14.31 10.48
CA VAL A 175 8.00 12.84 10.33
C VAL A 175 7.45 12.17 11.59
N GLN A 176 7.81 12.65 12.77
CA GLN A 176 7.26 12.15 14.03
C GLN A 176 5.74 12.36 14.09
N GLU A 177 5.26 13.56 13.75
CA GLU A 177 3.83 13.87 13.71
C GLU A 177 3.06 12.96 12.75
N MET A 178 3.57 12.75 11.52
CA MET A 178 2.95 11.83 10.56
C MET A 178 2.94 10.38 11.07
N THR A 179 4.02 9.95 11.71
CA THR A 179 4.13 8.59 12.26
C THR A 179 3.14 8.36 13.40
N GLU A 180 2.94 9.35 14.26
CA GLU A 180 1.95 9.31 15.34
C GLU A 180 0.53 9.23 14.80
N ARG A 181 0.19 10.09 13.83
CA ARG A 181 -1.12 10.03 13.15
C ARG A 181 -1.41 8.67 12.54
N LEU A 182 -0.46 8.11 11.79
CA LEU A 182 -0.58 6.77 11.20
C LEU A 182 -0.80 5.69 12.26
N ARG A 183 -0.10 5.77 13.39
CA ARG A 183 -0.28 4.81 14.49
C ARG A 183 -1.65 4.94 15.14
N GLU A 184 -2.16 6.15 15.32
CA GLU A 184 -3.50 6.40 15.85
C GLU A 184 -4.58 5.86 14.91
N GLU A 185 -4.46 6.13 13.61
CA GLU A 185 -5.36 5.60 12.59
C GLU A 185 -5.35 4.07 12.55
N GLN A 186 -4.16 3.45 12.57
CA GLN A 186 -4.05 1.99 12.61
C GLN A 186 -4.67 1.39 13.88
N ARG A 187 -4.45 2.01 15.05
CA ARG A 187 -5.07 1.56 16.30
C ARG A 187 -6.59 1.67 16.26
N ALA A 188 -7.11 2.77 15.73
CA ALA A 188 -8.55 2.96 15.58
C ALA A 188 -9.16 1.93 14.62
N ALA A 189 -8.52 1.69 13.48
CA ALA A 189 -8.96 0.69 12.50
C ALA A 189 -8.94 -0.74 13.07
N LEU A 190 -7.89 -1.10 13.81
CA LEU A 190 -7.80 -2.40 14.47
C LEU A 190 -8.89 -2.57 15.56
N ALA A 191 -9.13 -1.52 16.35
CA ALA A 191 -10.19 -1.55 17.36
C ALA A 191 -11.57 -1.72 16.72
N ASP A 192 -11.86 -1.00 15.64
CA ASP A 192 -13.10 -1.13 14.87
C ASP A 192 -13.26 -2.54 14.28
N PHE A 193 -12.20 -3.08 13.69
CA PHE A 193 -12.20 -4.43 13.14
C PHE A 193 -12.49 -5.49 14.23
N VAL A 194 -11.83 -5.41 15.39
CA VAL A 194 -12.05 -6.33 16.51
C VAL A 194 -13.48 -6.23 17.04
N GLN A 195 -14.04 -5.02 17.11
CA GLN A 195 -15.43 -4.84 17.55
C GLN A 195 -16.43 -5.45 16.57
N LYS A 196 -16.26 -5.19 15.27
CA LYS A 196 -17.10 -5.78 14.22
C LYS A 196 -17.02 -7.30 14.22
N TRP A 197 -15.82 -7.85 14.27
CA TRP A 197 -15.60 -9.29 14.34
C TRP A 197 -16.28 -9.92 15.56
N ASN A 198 -16.13 -9.33 16.75
CA ASN A 198 -16.79 -9.82 17.95
C ASN A 198 -18.32 -9.75 17.86
N ALA A 199 -18.86 -8.70 17.23
CA ALA A 199 -20.30 -8.58 17.01
C ALA A 199 -20.83 -9.68 16.06
N GLU A 200 -20.13 -9.93 14.95
CA GLU A 200 -20.47 -10.99 14.01
C GLU A 200 -20.37 -12.38 14.65
N GLN A 201 -19.30 -12.66 15.39
CA GLN A 201 -19.13 -13.91 16.12
C GLN A 201 -20.28 -14.14 17.09
N ARG A 202 -20.65 -13.13 17.89
CA ARG A 202 -21.79 -13.24 18.81
C ARG A 202 -23.11 -13.49 18.09
N ALA A 203 -23.33 -12.85 16.94
CA ALA A 203 -24.52 -13.08 16.13
C ALA A 203 -24.56 -14.53 15.60
N GLN A 204 -23.45 -15.05 15.08
CA GLN A 204 -23.33 -16.44 14.63
C GLN A 204 -23.58 -17.43 15.78
N TRP A 205 -22.97 -17.20 16.94
CA TRP A 205 -23.19 -18.03 18.13
C TRP A 205 -24.65 -18.00 18.59
N ALA A 206 -25.31 -16.84 18.56
CA ALA A 206 -26.72 -16.73 18.91
C ALA A 206 -27.62 -17.55 17.97
N VAL A 207 -27.31 -17.58 16.66
CA VAL A 207 -28.03 -18.41 15.68
C VAL A 207 -27.83 -19.90 15.99
N LEU A 208 -26.58 -20.33 16.18
CA LEU A 208 -26.26 -21.73 16.49
C LEU A 208 -26.91 -22.21 17.78
N LEU A 209 -26.88 -21.39 18.84
CA LEU A 209 -27.55 -21.69 20.11
C LEU A 209 -29.06 -21.83 19.93
N ARG A 210 -29.67 -20.96 19.13
CA ARG A 210 -31.12 -21.03 18.82
C ARG A 210 -31.48 -22.28 18.04
N GLU A 211 -30.63 -22.72 17.11
CA GLU A 211 -30.82 -23.98 16.40
C GLU A 211 -30.69 -25.20 17.32
N LEU A 212 -29.70 -25.19 18.23
CA LEU A 212 -29.53 -26.26 19.23
C LEU A 212 -30.72 -26.33 20.20
N GLU A 213 -31.20 -25.20 20.70
CA GLU A 213 -32.40 -25.15 21.53
C GLU A 213 -33.62 -25.67 20.77
N ARG A 214 -33.80 -25.25 19.50
CA ARG A 214 -34.90 -25.73 18.65
C ARG A 214 -34.85 -27.25 18.46
N ARG A 215 -33.66 -27.83 18.25
CA ARG A 215 -33.47 -29.29 18.17
C ARG A 215 -33.75 -29.98 19.51
N ARG A 216 -33.30 -29.40 20.62
CA ARG A 216 -33.48 -29.97 21.97
C ARG A 216 -34.96 -29.99 22.38
N TYR A 217 -35.69 -28.89 22.21
CA TYR A 217 -37.13 -28.84 22.51
C TYR A 217 -37.99 -29.61 21.49
N GLY A 218 -37.56 -29.65 20.21
CA GLY A 218 -38.18 -30.52 19.20
C GLY A 218 -38.03 -32.02 19.50
N ALA A 219 -36.89 -32.44 20.06
CA ALA A 219 -36.69 -33.82 20.49
C ALA A 219 -37.49 -34.18 21.76
N LEU A 220 -37.59 -33.26 22.72
CA LEU A 220 -38.38 -33.46 23.95
C LEU A 220 -39.88 -33.57 23.67
N THR A 221 -40.42 -32.74 22.78
CA THR A 221 -41.83 -32.82 22.37
C THR A 221 -42.16 -34.13 21.63
N PHE A 222 -41.23 -34.66 20.83
CA PHE A 222 -41.43 -35.96 20.17
C PHE A 222 -41.40 -37.12 21.16
N ALA A 223 -40.50 -37.09 22.16
CA ALA A 223 -40.45 -38.10 23.21
C ALA A 223 -41.71 -38.09 24.09
N ASP A 224 -42.19 -36.91 24.49
CA ASP A 224 -43.41 -36.80 25.29
C ASP A 224 -44.67 -37.24 24.51
N LEU A 225 -44.75 -36.97 23.21
CA LEU A 225 -45.88 -37.42 22.37
C LEU A 225 -45.91 -38.95 22.16
N PHE A 226 -44.75 -39.62 22.18
CA PHE A 226 -44.67 -41.07 21.97
C PHE A 226 -44.76 -41.89 23.26
N PHE A 227 -44.30 -41.36 24.40
CA PHE A 227 -44.23 -42.10 25.66
C PHE A 227 -45.31 -41.75 26.69
N SER A 228 -46.13 -40.71 26.47
CA SER A 228 -47.26 -40.36 27.37
C SER A 228 -48.51 -41.26 27.23
N GLY A 229 -48.44 -42.32 26.41
CA GLY A 229 -49.57 -43.21 26.13
C GLY A 229 -49.63 -44.51 26.95
N GLN A 230 -48.75 -44.75 27.93
CA GLN A 230 -48.63 -46.07 28.57
C GLN A 230 -48.76 -46.10 30.11
N ASP A 231 -49.30 -45.07 30.74
CA ASP A 231 -49.68 -45.09 32.16
C ASP A 231 -51.21 -45.03 32.29
N GLY A 232 -51.83 -46.17 32.04
CA GLY A 232 -53.26 -46.40 32.22
C GLY A 232 -53.53 -47.82 32.70
N ASN A 233 -53.35 -48.04 34.00
CA ASN A 233 -54.09 -49.04 34.80
C ASN A 233 -53.92 -48.78 36.30
#